data_AF-A0A3D5EQR3-F1
#
_entry.id   AF-A0A3D5EQR3-F1
#
_cell.length_a   1.000
_cell.length_b   1.000
_cell.length_c   1.000
_cell.angle_alpha   90.00
_cell.angle_beta   90.00
_cell.angle_gamma   90.00
#
_symmetry.space_group_name_H-M   'P 1'
#
loop_
_entity.id
_entity.type
_entity.pdbx_description
1 polymer ?
#
loop_
_entity_poly.entity_id
_entity_poly.type
_entity_poly.pdbx_seq_one_letter_code
_entity_poly.pdbx_strand_id
1 'polypeptide(L)'
;DRAALVALPKPVRIRYTQHLLELTNRAKQLVVVFEYQQSEFSGPPFSVVADELHQHYDAFYQLTLLCKEPLEGGLKGQVPAMNVVWHLS
;
A
#
# COMPACT_ATOMS: atom_id res chain seq x y z
N ASP A 1 -5.34 7.24 0.83
CA ASP A 1 -4.45 6.93 1.96
C ASP A 1 -3.01 7.30 1.61
N ARG A 2 -2.43 8.31 2.26
CA ARG A 2 -1.03 8.70 2.06
C ARG A 2 -0.10 7.75 2.83
N ALA A 3 -0.10 6.47 2.46
CA ALA A 3 0.82 5.46 2.95
C ALA A 3 0.63 5.02 4.43
N ALA A 4 -0.57 5.13 5.02
CA ALA A 4 -0.80 4.53 6.35
C ALA A 4 -0.69 3.00 6.31
N LEU A 5 -1.10 2.36 5.20
CA LEU A 5 -0.94 0.91 5.03
C LEU A 5 0.49 0.42 5.25
N VAL A 6 1.51 1.12 4.75
CA VAL A 6 2.91 0.69 4.95
C VAL A 6 3.40 0.91 6.39
N ALA A 7 2.67 1.65 7.23
CA ALA A 7 3.01 1.82 8.65
C ALA A 7 2.38 0.74 9.55
N LEU A 8 1.40 0.00 9.05
CA LEU A 8 0.58 -0.92 9.84
C LEU A 8 1.01 -2.39 9.65
N PRO A 9 1.08 -3.19 10.73
CA PRO A 9 1.25 -4.64 10.63
C PRO A 9 0.10 -5.31 9.88
N LYS A 10 0.39 -6.41 9.16
CA LYS A 10 -0.58 -7.13 8.32
C LYS A 10 -1.95 -7.41 8.99
N PRO A 11 -2.02 -7.87 10.26
CA PRO A 11 -3.33 -8.12 10.90
C PRO A 11 -4.17 -6.85 11.10
N VAL A 12 -3.53 -5.70 11.25
CA VAL A 12 -4.21 -4.41 11.48
C VAL A 12 -4.70 -3.82 10.16
N ARG A 13 -4.01 -4.10 9.04
CA ARG A 13 -4.34 -3.54 7.73
C ARG A 13 -5.76 -3.86 7.27
N ILE A 14 -6.22 -5.10 7.46
CA ILE A 14 -7.59 -5.52 7.10
C ILE A 14 -8.65 -4.65 7.81
N ARG A 15 -8.53 -4.51 9.14
CA ARG A 15 -9.48 -3.70 9.91
C ARG A 15 -9.40 -2.24 9.52
N TYR A 16 -8.20 -1.74 9.25
CA TYR A 16 -7.97 -0.36 8.86
C TYR A 16 -8.59 -0.03 7.49
N THR A 17 -8.43 -0.88 6.47
CA THR A 17 -9.00 -0.63 5.13
C THR A 17 -10.53 -0.62 5.17
N GLN A 18 -11.13 -1.55 5.91
CA GLN A 18 -12.58 -1.59 6.15
C GLN A 18 -13.07 -0.32 6.86
N HIS A 19 -12.39 0.10 7.92
CA HIS A 19 -12.77 1.31 8.64
C HIS A 19 -12.65 2.57 7.76
N LEU A 20 -11.61 2.66 6.93
CA LEU A 20 -11.41 3.78 6.02
C LEU A 20 -12.50 3.85 4.94
N LEU A 21 -12.93 2.70 4.40
CA LEU A 21 -14.04 2.60 3.46
C LEU A 21 -15.34 3.16 4.05
N GLU A 22 -15.66 2.77 5.30
CA GLU A 22 -16.84 3.25 6.01
C GLU A 22 -16.76 4.77 6.28
N LEU A 23 -15.64 5.23 6.83
CA LEU A 23 -15.45 6.63 7.22
C LEU A 23 -15.54 7.59 6.04
N THR A 24 -15.03 7.17 4.88
CA THR A 24 -14.98 7.99 3.66
C THR A 24 -16.22 7.81 2.77
N ASN A 25 -17.17 6.95 3.17
CA ASN A 25 -18.27 6.50 2.32
C ASN A 25 -17.77 6.06 0.93
N ARG A 26 -16.69 5.28 0.91
CA ARG A 26 -16.05 4.74 -0.30
C ARG A 26 -15.64 5.80 -1.33
N ALA A 27 -15.22 6.99 -0.89
CA ALA A 27 -14.69 8.00 -1.80
C ALA A 27 -13.48 7.49 -2.60
N LYS A 28 -13.20 8.07 -3.77
CA LYS A 28 -12.01 7.73 -4.57
C LYS A 28 -10.74 7.91 -3.74
N GLN A 29 -9.78 7.01 -3.90
CA GLN A 29 -8.55 7.03 -3.11
C GLN A 29 -7.32 6.98 -4.00
N LEU A 30 -6.27 7.67 -3.55
CA LEU A 30 -4.90 7.44 -3.98
C LEU A 30 -4.19 6.66 -2.87
N VAL A 31 -3.57 5.53 -3.22
CA VAL A 31 -2.84 4.66 -2.30
C VAL A 31 -1.39 4.59 -2.74
N VAL A 32 -0.48 4.92 -1.83
CA VAL A 32 0.97 4.86 -2.06
C VAL A 32 1.56 3.77 -1.19
N VAL A 33 2.28 2.83 -1.78
CA VAL A 33 2.93 1.71 -1.10
C VAL A 33 4.37 1.54 -1.57
N PHE A 34 5.14 0.79 -0.79
CA PHE A 34 6.46 0.33 -1.19
C PHE A 34 6.42 -1.18 -1.41
N GLU A 35 7.06 -1.63 -2.49
CA GLU A 35 7.27 -3.05 -2.77
C GLU A 35 8.76 -3.37 -2.68
N TYR A 36 9.12 -4.33 -1.82
CA TYR A 36 10.48 -4.85 -1.65
C TYR A 36 10.42 -6.26 -1.03
N GLN A 37 11.56 -6.96 -0.97
CA GLN A 37 11.68 -8.24 -0.29
C GLN A 37 11.54 -8.05 1.23
N GLN A 38 10.37 -8.38 1.79
CA GLN A 38 10.03 -8.11 3.19
C GLN A 38 11.01 -8.74 4.20
N SER A 39 11.74 -9.80 3.83
CA SER A 39 12.79 -10.42 4.65
C SER A 39 14.03 -9.54 4.85
N GLU A 40 14.28 -8.56 3.96
CA GLU A 40 15.45 -7.68 4.02
C GLU A 40 15.27 -6.51 5.01
N PHE A 41 14.02 -6.16 5.32
CA PHE A 41 13.71 -5.08 6.25
C PHE A 41 12.39 -5.34 6.96
N SER A 42 12.37 -5.29 8.29
CA SER A 42 11.19 -5.66 9.10
C SER A 42 10.11 -4.57 9.19
N GLY A 43 10.28 -3.43 8.51
CA GLY A 43 9.34 -2.31 8.56
C GLY A 43 9.37 -1.50 9.87
N PRO A 44 8.61 -0.38 9.93
CA PRO A 44 8.00 0.31 8.79
C PRO A 44 9.03 1.13 7.97
N PRO A 45 8.75 1.39 6.67
CA PRO A 45 7.57 0.95 5.95
C PRO A 45 7.58 -0.57 5.65
N PHE A 46 6.44 -1.24 5.83
CA PHE A 46 6.21 -2.62 5.41
C PHE A 46 5.99 -2.69 3.90
N SER A 47 6.41 -3.78 3.27
CA SER A 47 6.12 -4.10 1.89
C SER A 47 4.63 -4.45 1.77
N VAL A 48 3.94 -3.80 0.82
CA VAL A 48 2.54 -4.08 0.48
C VAL A 48 2.49 -4.28 -1.02
N VAL A 49 2.23 -5.52 -1.43
CA VAL A 49 2.19 -5.93 -2.84
C VAL A 49 0.77 -5.79 -3.42
N ALA A 50 0.68 -5.73 -4.74
CA ALA A 50 -0.58 -5.63 -5.47
C ALA A 50 -1.66 -6.63 -4.98
N ASP A 51 -1.31 -7.92 -4.82
CA ASP A 51 -2.27 -8.95 -4.37
C ASP A 51 -2.92 -8.61 -3.02
N GLU A 52 -2.19 -7.97 -2.11
CA GLU A 52 -2.74 -7.54 -0.83
C GLU A 52 -3.71 -6.37 -1.00
N LEU A 53 -3.41 -5.42 -1.89
CA LEU A 53 -4.34 -4.33 -2.19
C LEU A 53 -5.64 -4.85 -2.82
N HIS A 54 -5.54 -5.79 -3.76
CA HIS A 54 -6.68 -6.44 -4.37
C HIS A 54 -7.56 -7.15 -3.32
N GLN A 55 -6.95 -7.89 -2.39
CA GLN A 55 -7.67 -8.53 -1.27
C GLN A 55 -8.44 -7.54 -0.40
N HIS A 56 -7.90 -6.33 -0.17
CA HIS A 56 -8.54 -5.34 0.68
C HIS A 56 -9.63 -4.53 -0.03
N TYR A 57 -9.54 -4.34 -1.35
CA TYR A 57 -10.28 -3.29 -2.03
C TYR A 57 -11.12 -3.73 -3.25
N ASP A 58 -10.88 -4.88 -3.87
CA ASP A 58 -11.59 -5.30 -5.11
C ASP A 58 -13.11 -5.41 -4.95
N ALA A 59 -13.59 -5.69 -3.74
CA ALA A 59 -15.02 -5.75 -3.47
C ALA A 59 -15.73 -4.38 -3.58
N PHE A 60 -14.97 -3.27 -3.56
CA PHE A 60 -15.52 -1.91 -3.46
C PHE A 60 -14.97 -0.93 -4.50
N TYR A 61 -13.82 -1.23 -5.11
CA TYR A 61 -13.16 -0.36 -6.06
C TYR A 61 -12.62 -1.10 -7.26
N GLN A 62 -12.54 -0.39 -8.38
CA GLN A 62 -11.59 -0.71 -9.45
C GLN A 62 -10.22 -0.11 -9.10
N LEU A 63 -9.20 -0.96 -9.09
CA LEU A 63 -7.81 -0.56 -8.87
C LEU A 63 -7.12 -0.28 -10.21
N THR A 64 -6.47 0.87 -10.32
CA THR A 64 -5.68 1.28 -11.48
C THR A 64 -4.27 1.63 -11.02
N LEU A 65 -3.28 0.90 -11.53
CA LEU A 65 -1.87 1.23 -11.30
C LEU A 65 -1.54 2.52 -12.06
N LEU A 66 -1.09 3.54 -11.32
CA LEU A 66 -0.69 4.83 -11.91
C LEU A 66 0.82 4.93 -12.09
N CYS A 67 1.59 4.41 -11.14
CA CYS A 67 3.05 4.48 -11.17
C CYS A 67 3.66 3.26 -10.47
N LYS A 68 4.75 2.75 -11.02
CA LYS A 68 5.64 1.79 -10.38
C LYS A 68 7.06 2.09 -10.83
N GLU A 69 7.85 2.65 -9.93
CA GLU A 69 9.20 3.12 -10.21
C GLU A 69 10.17 2.72 -9.10
N PRO A 70 11.47 2.54 -9.39
CA PRO A 70 12.47 2.36 -8.35
C PRO A 70 12.47 3.55 -7.38
N LEU A 71 12.48 3.26 -6.08
CA LEU A 71 12.69 4.27 -5.06
C LEU A 71 14.18 4.67 -5.09
N GLU A 72 14.45 5.91 -5.49
CA GLU A 72 15.82 6.44 -5.52
C GLU A 72 16.46 6.36 -4.14
N GLY A 73 17.68 5.80 -4.07
CA GLY A 73 18.38 5.52 -2.82
C GLY A 73 17.84 4.31 -2.03
N GLY A 74 16.75 3.67 -2.48
CA GLY A 74 16.14 2.55 -1.77
C GLY A 74 15.55 2.91 -0.40
N LEU A 75 14.97 1.94 0.28
CA LEU A 75 14.50 2.12 1.64
C LEU A 75 15.68 2.23 2.59
N LYS A 76 15.71 3.33 3.36
CA LYS A 76 16.78 3.69 4.31
C LYS A 76 18.20 3.69 3.71
N GLY A 77 18.34 3.88 2.40
CA GLY A 77 19.67 3.85 1.75
C GLY A 77 20.22 2.45 1.48
N GLN A 78 19.46 1.37 1.75
CA GLN A 78 20.02 0.01 1.82
C GLN A 78 19.22 -1.02 1.04
N VAL A 79 17.89 -0.98 1.12
CA VAL A 79 17.03 -2.03 0.54
C VAL A 79 16.43 -1.53 -0.78
N PRO A 80 16.73 -2.16 -1.92
CA PRO A 80 16.06 -1.85 -3.18
C PRO A 80 14.55 -1.98 -3.02
N ALA A 81 13.82 -0.92 -3.35
CA ALA A 81 12.38 -0.88 -3.23
C ALA A 81 11.78 -0.17 -4.43
N MET A 82 10.51 -0.46 -4.70
CA MET A 82 9.70 0.25 -5.68
C MET A 82 8.73 1.16 -4.95
N ASN A 83 8.60 2.40 -5.43
CA ASN A 83 7.48 3.27 -5.09
C ASN A 83 6.32 2.93 -6.03
N VAL A 84 5.15 2.61 -5.46
CA VAL A 84 3.98 2.15 -6.23
C VAL A 84 2.76 2.97 -5.85
N VAL A 85 2.07 3.49 -6.85
CA VAL A 85 0.90 4.36 -6.69
C VAL A 85 -0.31 3.77 -7.40
N TRP A 86 -1.40 3.62 -6.65
CA TRP A 86 -2.68 3.11 -7.13
C TRP A 86 -3.78 4.15 -6.98
N HIS A 87 -4.67 4.19 -7.96
CA HIS A 87 -5.94 4.90 -7.89
C HIS A 87 -7.09 3.91 -7.74
N LEU A 88 -7.95 4.14 -6.74
CA LEU A 88 -9.10 3.32 -6.39
C LEU A 88 -10.37 4.13 -6.68
N SER A 89 -11.27 3.62 -7.52
CA SER A 89 -12.50 4.32 -7.93
C SER A 89 -13.69 3.43 -8.17
#